data_AF-A0A355BDY5-F1
#
_entry.id   AF-A0A355BDY5-F1
#
_cell.length_a   1.000
_cell.length_b   1.000
_cell.length_c   1.000
_cell.angle_alpha   90.00
_cell.angle_beta   90.00
_cell.angle_gamma   90.00
#
_symmetry.space_group_name_H-M   'P 1'
#
loop_
_entity.id
_entity.type
_entity.pdbx_description
1 polymer ?
#
loop_
_entity_poly.entity_id
_entity_poly.type
_entity_poly.pdbx_seq_one_letter_code
_entity_poly.pdbx_strand_id
1 'polypeptide(L)'
;NQMTMFKERVLPTLDDNIKSGNSLIDTDFYDNQLDFGEERKIKPFSWEKAFPSVFNRVVTEPKEDLKVIASKAKEHAKKAMDYATELEEKLNYVYEPQAEYGKKYNGGFDVVIGNPPYVIVFNDIAKLYLENKYPEFQRNNDLYVSFISKGLNLLNENGLLSFITPNTFLKGLYFSKLRENIKKYNLIEIIDFKSKLVFTDANVFTSVFLISKSKVTSNDIKFKTDINSNIQFISRLNSEFLVTNS
;
A
#
# COMPACT_ATOMS: atom_id res chain seq x y z
N ASN A 1 -4.52 36.06 -37.38
CA ASN A 1 -3.71 34.86 -37.69
C ASN A 1 -3.16 34.29 -36.38
N GLN A 2 -3.19 32.96 -36.26
CA GLN A 2 -2.65 32.11 -35.19
C GLN A 2 -3.58 31.75 -34.01
N MET A 3 -4.25 30.62 -34.27
CA MET A 3 -4.89 29.67 -33.36
C MET A 3 -3.99 29.32 -32.17
N THR A 4 -4.45 29.58 -30.96
CA THR A 4 -3.99 28.87 -29.77
C THR A 4 -4.73 27.53 -29.74
N MET A 5 -4.11 26.48 -30.29
CA MET A 5 -4.61 25.11 -30.17
C MET A 5 -4.64 24.73 -28.69
N PHE A 6 -5.84 24.60 -28.13
CA PHE A 6 -6.09 23.81 -26.95
C PHE A 6 -5.61 22.38 -27.22
N LYS A 7 -4.39 22.05 -26.77
CA LYS A 7 -4.01 20.65 -26.56
C LYS A 7 -4.86 20.15 -25.40
N GLU A 8 -6.03 19.61 -25.70
CA GLU A 8 -6.69 18.65 -24.81
C GLU A 8 -5.70 17.50 -24.59
N ARG A 9 -4.96 17.56 -23.49
CA ARG A 9 -4.17 16.42 -23.06
C ARG A 9 -5.16 15.37 -22.58
N VAL A 10 -5.16 14.23 -23.28
CA VAL A 10 -6.01 13.06 -23.01
C VAL A 10 -5.75 12.46 -21.61
N LEU A 11 -4.64 12.83 -20.96
CA LEU A 11 -4.30 12.42 -19.60
C LEU A 11 -3.84 13.63 -18.76
N PRO A 12 -4.22 13.70 -17.48
CA PRO A 12 -3.69 14.70 -16.56
C PRO A 12 -2.17 14.56 -16.42
N THR A 13 -1.49 15.66 -16.11
CA THR A 13 -0.04 15.66 -15.88
C THR A 13 0.33 14.82 -14.66
N LEU A 14 1.33 13.95 -14.80
CA LEU A 14 1.85 13.12 -13.72
C LEU A 14 2.81 13.85 -12.77
N ASP A 15 3.16 15.11 -13.09
CA ASP A 15 4.18 15.90 -12.42
C ASP A 15 3.94 16.03 -10.90
N ASP A 16 2.67 16.13 -10.49
CA ASP A 16 2.30 16.20 -9.07
C ASP A 16 2.17 14.83 -8.39
N ASN A 17 2.12 13.74 -9.17
CA ASN A 17 1.90 12.37 -8.69
C ASN A 17 3.20 11.56 -8.58
N ILE A 18 4.28 11.99 -9.25
CA ILE A 18 5.60 11.33 -9.17
C ILE A 18 6.46 12.12 -8.18
N LYS A 19 6.87 11.45 -7.09
CA LYS A 19 7.76 12.02 -6.07
C LYS A 19 9.03 11.17 -5.96
N SER A 20 10.14 11.80 -5.57
CA SER A 20 11.44 11.15 -5.41
C SER A 20 12.05 11.46 -4.04
N GLY A 21 12.56 10.44 -3.36
CA GLY A 21 13.19 10.54 -2.05
C GLY A 21 13.26 9.18 -1.36
N ASN A 22 13.81 9.14 -0.15
CA ASN A 22 13.85 7.93 0.67
C ASN A 22 12.50 7.74 1.37
N SER A 23 11.68 6.83 0.84
CA SER A 23 10.30 6.58 1.30
C SER A 23 10.16 6.13 2.76
N LEU A 24 11.23 5.66 3.41
CA LEU A 24 11.23 5.17 4.79
C LEU A 24 11.78 6.16 5.81
N ILE A 25 12.59 7.11 5.36
CA ILE A 25 13.30 8.09 6.19
C ILE A 25 12.61 9.44 6.04
N ASP A 26 12.10 9.96 7.15
CA ASP A 26 11.39 11.24 7.18
C ASP A 26 12.36 12.39 7.49
N THR A 27 11.86 13.62 7.43
CA THR A 27 12.69 14.82 7.61
C THR A 27 13.34 14.93 8.98
N ASP A 28 12.87 14.14 9.95
CA ASP A 28 13.38 14.02 11.33
C ASP A 28 14.77 13.35 11.44
N PHE A 29 15.22 12.66 10.38
CA PHE A 29 16.46 11.87 10.40
C PHE A 29 17.71 12.65 10.78
N TYR A 30 17.76 13.93 10.43
CA TYR A 30 18.90 14.81 10.66
C TYR A 30 18.72 15.74 11.86
N ASP A 31 17.61 15.67 12.61
CA ASP A 31 17.29 16.64 13.67
C ASP A 31 18.34 16.68 14.80
N ASN A 32 19.03 15.56 15.03
CA ASN A 32 20.08 15.43 16.03
C ASN A 32 21.51 15.51 15.45
N GLN A 33 21.67 15.87 14.17
CA GLN A 33 22.97 16.03 13.52
C GLN A 33 23.24 17.51 13.24
N LEU A 34 24.42 17.99 13.64
CA LEU A 34 24.89 19.33 13.29
C LEU A 34 25.09 19.39 11.77
N ASP A 35 24.45 20.37 11.14
CA ASP A 35 24.59 20.61 9.70
C ASP A 35 25.86 21.41 9.43
N PHE A 36 26.90 20.73 8.95
CA PHE A 36 28.18 21.34 8.59
C PHE A 36 28.24 21.80 7.12
N GLY A 37 27.11 21.81 6.40
CA GLY A 37 27.06 22.23 4.99
C GLY A 37 27.62 21.20 4.00
N GLU A 38 27.88 19.96 4.44
CA GLU A 38 28.22 18.86 3.54
C GLU A 38 26.97 18.35 2.80
N GLU A 39 27.16 17.85 1.57
CA GLU A 39 26.06 17.22 0.82
C GLU A 39 25.52 16.00 1.56
N ARG A 40 24.28 16.10 2.03
CA ARG A 40 23.58 15.01 2.72
C ARG A 40 23.37 13.82 1.77
N LYS A 41 23.97 12.67 2.11
CA LYS A 41 23.91 11.44 1.30
C LYS A 41 22.51 10.82 1.22
N ILE A 42 21.69 10.99 2.26
CA ILE A 42 20.31 10.49 2.29
C ILE A 42 19.38 11.67 1.98
N LYS A 43 18.39 11.44 1.12
CA LYS A 43 17.34 12.40 0.78
C LYS A 43 16.04 12.00 1.48
N PRO A 44 15.73 12.52 2.68
CA PRO A 44 14.50 12.14 3.37
C PRO A 44 13.25 12.52 2.59
N PHE A 45 12.15 11.81 2.83
CA PHE A 45 10.88 12.03 2.16
C PHE A 45 9.72 12.07 3.16
N SER A 46 9.09 13.25 3.28
CA SER A 46 7.89 13.42 4.09
C SER A 46 6.64 13.23 3.23
N TRP A 47 5.92 12.14 3.49
CA TRP A 47 4.71 11.79 2.75
C TRP A 47 3.58 12.81 2.97
N GLU A 48 3.40 13.30 4.19
CA GLU A 48 2.38 14.30 4.51
C GLU A 48 2.61 15.62 3.78
N LYS A 49 3.87 16.08 3.73
CA LYS A 49 4.25 17.30 3.00
C LYS A 49 4.16 17.13 1.49
N ALA A 50 4.49 15.93 0.98
CA ALA A 50 4.45 15.65 -0.45
C ALA A 50 3.02 15.45 -0.99
N PHE A 51 2.09 14.99 -0.14
CA PHE A 51 0.70 14.69 -0.50
C PHE A 51 -0.31 15.31 0.47
N PRO A 52 -0.33 16.65 0.62
CA PRO A 52 -1.20 17.31 1.60
C PRO A 52 -2.68 17.04 1.33
N SER A 53 -3.12 16.88 0.07
CA SER A 53 -4.50 16.54 -0.29
C SER A 53 -4.90 15.12 0.10
N VAL A 54 -3.95 14.22 0.31
CA VAL A 54 -4.19 12.84 0.77
C VAL A 54 -4.32 12.80 2.29
N PHE A 55 -3.45 13.51 3.00
CA PHE A 55 -3.37 13.49 4.46
C PHE A 55 -4.28 14.52 5.15
N ASN A 56 -4.63 15.61 4.47
CA ASN A 56 -5.55 16.64 4.96
C ASN A 56 -6.88 16.65 4.17
N ARG A 57 -7.45 15.46 3.91
CA ARG A 57 -8.78 15.36 3.27
C ARG A 57 -9.83 15.99 4.19
N VAL A 58 -10.34 17.14 3.76
CA VAL A 58 -11.60 17.70 4.23
C VAL A 58 -12.64 17.32 3.19
N VAL A 59 -13.60 16.47 3.56
CA VAL A 59 -14.74 16.19 2.70
C VAL A 59 -15.63 17.43 2.72
N THR A 60 -15.37 18.37 1.82
CA THR A 60 -16.27 19.49 1.54
C THR A 60 -17.41 18.99 0.65
N GLU A 61 -18.61 19.55 0.82
CA GLU A 61 -19.76 19.25 -0.04
C GLU A 61 -19.38 19.21 -1.52
N PRO A 62 -20.01 18.34 -2.35
CA PRO A 62 -19.66 18.24 -3.76
C PRO A 62 -19.90 19.60 -4.43
N LYS A 63 -18.83 20.25 -4.90
CA LYS A 63 -18.94 21.37 -5.84
C LYS A 63 -19.24 20.82 -7.24
N GLU A 64 -20.45 20.32 -7.40
CA GLU A 64 -21.27 20.12 -8.61
C GLU A 64 -22.30 19.04 -8.30
N ASP A 65 -23.57 19.30 -8.62
CA ASP A 65 -24.69 18.40 -8.36
C ASP A 65 -24.34 16.97 -8.78
N LEU A 66 -24.35 16.02 -7.85
CA LEU A 66 -24.09 14.58 -8.10
C LEU A 66 -24.94 14.02 -9.25
N LYS A 67 -26.11 14.61 -9.49
CA LYS A 67 -26.98 14.32 -10.64
C LYS A 67 -26.33 14.65 -11.99
N VAL A 68 -25.56 15.73 -12.06
CA VAL A 68 -24.84 16.19 -13.26
C VAL A 68 -23.68 15.25 -13.58
N ILE A 69 -22.89 14.87 -12.57
CA ILE A 69 -21.78 13.91 -12.73
C ILE A 69 -22.32 12.54 -13.19
N ALA A 70 -23.40 12.05 -12.55
CA ALA A 70 -24.06 10.80 -12.92
C ALA A 70 -24.67 10.87 -14.34
N SER A 71 -25.18 12.03 -14.76
CA SER A 71 -25.72 12.21 -16.11
C SER A 71 -24.63 12.17 -17.20
N LYS A 72 -23.47 12.80 -16.95
CA LYS A 72 -22.30 12.75 -17.84
C LYS A 72 -21.69 11.35 -17.90
N ALA A 73 -21.60 10.68 -16.76
CA ALA A 73 -21.17 9.29 -16.68
C ALA A 73 -22.13 8.34 -17.43
N LYS A 74 -23.45 8.55 -17.33
CA LYS A 74 -24.46 7.81 -18.11
C LYS A 74 -24.35 8.06 -19.61
N GLU A 75 -24.09 9.29 -20.02
CA GLU A 75 -23.91 9.64 -21.44
C GLU A 75 -22.63 9.01 -22.02
N HIS A 76 -21.54 9.03 -21.25
CA HIS A 76 -20.29 8.37 -21.61
C HIS A 76 -20.44 6.84 -21.60
N ALA A 77 -21.16 6.27 -20.63
CA ALA A 77 -21.46 4.84 -20.56
C ALA A 77 -22.36 4.39 -21.71
N LYS A 78 -23.32 5.21 -22.14
CA LYS A 78 -24.15 4.93 -23.33
C LYS A 78 -23.33 4.87 -24.61
N LYS A 79 -22.28 5.69 -24.73
CA LYS A 79 -21.32 5.64 -25.85
C LYS A 79 -20.36 4.45 -25.76
N ALA A 80 -20.16 3.87 -24.57
CA ALA A 80 -19.35 2.68 -24.34
C ALA A 80 -20.16 1.36 -24.37
N MET A 81 -21.49 1.43 -24.29
CA MET A 81 -22.42 0.30 -24.19
C MET A 81 -22.38 -0.63 -25.42
N ASP A 82 -21.96 -0.14 -26.58
CA ASP A 82 -21.84 -0.95 -27.80
C ASP A 82 -20.68 -1.97 -27.75
N TYR A 83 -19.82 -1.92 -26.73
CA TYR A 83 -18.68 -2.84 -26.51
C TYR A 83 -18.78 -3.65 -25.20
N ALA A 84 -19.73 -3.32 -24.33
CA ALA A 84 -19.71 -3.73 -22.92
C ALA A 84 -20.56 -4.97 -22.59
N THR A 85 -21.06 -5.71 -23.58
CA THR A 85 -21.78 -6.98 -23.33
C THR A 85 -20.87 -8.08 -22.75
N GLU A 86 -19.55 -7.88 -22.73
CA GLU A 86 -18.56 -8.85 -22.24
C GLU A 86 -18.02 -8.54 -20.82
N LEU A 87 -18.34 -7.38 -20.23
CA LEU A 87 -17.74 -6.91 -18.97
C LEU A 87 -18.63 -7.02 -17.73
N GLU A 88 -19.91 -7.40 -17.89
CA GLU A 88 -20.89 -7.45 -16.78
C GLU A 88 -20.56 -8.49 -15.69
N GLU A 89 -19.75 -9.52 -15.97
CA GLU A 89 -19.47 -10.59 -14.97
C GLU A 89 -18.35 -10.27 -13.96
N LYS A 90 -17.54 -9.22 -14.15
CA LYS A 90 -16.32 -8.99 -13.31
C LYS A 90 -16.40 -7.89 -12.24
N LEU A 91 -17.48 -7.12 -12.16
CA LEU A 91 -17.51 -5.91 -11.31
C LEU A 91 -18.22 -6.05 -9.94
N ASN A 92 -18.52 -7.26 -9.49
CA ASN A 92 -19.43 -7.44 -8.35
C ASN A 92 -18.85 -7.21 -6.94
N TYR A 93 -17.72 -6.51 -6.75
CA TYR A 93 -17.12 -6.36 -5.41
C TYR A 93 -16.39 -5.02 -5.11
N VAL A 94 -16.83 -3.89 -5.66
CA VAL A 94 -16.32 -2.58 -5.18
C VAL A 94 -17.47 -1.67 -4.79
N TYR A 95 -17.73 -1.56 -3.49
CA TYR A 95 -18.56 -0.50 -2.94
C TYR A 95 -17.69 0.70 -2.58
N GLU A 96 -18.03 1.88 -3.09
CA GLU A 96 -17.47 3.12 -2.55
C GLU A 96 -17.95 3.31 -1.11
N PRO A 97 -17.05 3.62 -0.15
CA PRO A 97 -17.46 3.88 1.21
C PRO A 97 -18.35 5.13 1.28
N GLN A 98 -19.44 5.04 2.04
CA GLN A 98 -20.31 6.19 2.32
C GLN A 98 -19.50 7.26 3.07
N ALA A 99 -19.28 8.42 2.44
CA ALA A 99 -18.59 9.54 3.05
C ALA A 99 -19.61 10.46 3.75
N GLU A 100 -19.34 10.82 5.02
CA GLU A 100 -20.10 11.84 5.74
C GLU A 100 -19.43 13.20 5.52
N TYR A 101 -20.16 14.13 4.90
CA TYR A 101 -19.68 15.46 4.57
C TYR A 101 -19.40 16.31 5.83
N GLY A 102 -18.29 17.04 5.82
CA GLY A 102 -17.89 17.92 6.93
C GLY A 102 -17.03 17.27 8.03
N LYS A 103 -16.73 15.97 7.95
CA LYS A 103 -15.78 15.31 8.87
C LYS A 103 -14.34 15.33 8.31
N LYS A 104 -13.37 15.67 9.16
CA LYS A 104 -11.94 15.44 8.89
C LYS A 104 -11.68 13.94 9.08
N TYR A 105 -11.46 13.23 7.98
CA TYR A 105 -11.01 11.85 8.07
C TYR A 105 -9.55 11.83 8.51
N ASN A 106 -9.13 10.80 9.26
CA ASN A 106 -7.72 10.46 9.37
C ASN A 106 -7.23 10.20 7.94
N GLY A 107 -6.48 11.16 7.38
CA GLY A 107 -6.04 11.11 5.99
C GLY A 107 -5.11 9.94 5.73
N GLY A 108 -4.75 9.75 4.46
CA GLY A 108 -3.95 8.61 4.01
C GLY A 108 -4.46 8.05 2.70
N PHE A 109 -3.67 7.14 2.13
CA PHE A 109 -3.97 6.53 0.85
C PHE A 109 -5.09 5.49 0.97
N ASP A 110 -5.94 5.44 -0.06
CA ASP A 110 -6.95 4.39 -0.21
C ASP A 110 -6.30 3.05 -0.56
N VAL A 111 -5.21 3.09 -1.32
CA VAL A 111 -4.46 1.89 -1.72
C VAL A 111 -2.96 2.19 -1.72
N VAL A 112 -2.18 1.29 -1.14
CA VAL A 112 -0.71 1.26 -1.25
C VAL A 112 -0.32 -0.07 -1.89
N ILE A 113 0.33 -0.02 -3.04
CA ILE A 113 0.85 -1.19 -3.74
C ILE A 113 2.34 -1.04 -4.03
N GLY A 114 3.05 -2.15 -4.17
CA GLY A 114 4.48 -2.09 -4.40
C GLY A 114 5.21 -3.42 -4.40
N ASN A 115 6.43 -3.37 -4.90
CA ASN A 115 7.43 -4.42 -4.82
C ASN A 115 8.62 -3.82 -4.06
N PRO A 116 8.60 -3.82 -2.71
CA PRO A 116 9.66 -3.23 -1.91
C PRO A 116 11.02 -3.88 -2.20
N PRO A 117 12.15 -3.18 -1.94
CA PRO A 117 13.48 -3.74 -2.14
C PRO A 117 13.77 -4.91 -1.18
N TYR A 118 14.34 -6.00 -1.71
CA TYR A 118 14.70 -7.21 -0.97
C TYR A 118 16.17 -7.16 -0.58
N VAL A 119 16.52 -6.26 0.33
CA VAL A 119 17.91 -6.02 0.76
C VAL A 119 18.03 -6.02 2.28
N ILE A 120 19.18 -6.50 2.76
CA ILE A 120 19.56 -6.39 4.17
C ILE A 120 20.24 -5.04 4.40
N VAL A 121 19.82 -4.34 5.46
CA VAL A 121 20.45 -3.07 5.87
C VAL A 121 21.66 -3.36 6.76
N PHE A 122 22.84 -2.98 6.28
CA PHE A 122 24.11 -3.13 7.02
C PHE A 122 24.62 -1.82 7.64
N ASN A 123 24.14 -0.66 7.18
CA ASN A 123 24.59 0.63 7.71
C ASN A 123 24.00 0.85 9.12
N ASP A 124 24.85 0.99 10.13
CA ASP A 124 24.42 1.09 11.53
C ASP A 124 23.50 2.27 11.82
N ILE A 125 23.74 3.43 11.18
CA ILE A 125 22.91 4.63 11.38
C ILE A 125 21.51 4.42 10.80
N ALA A 126 21.42 3.95 9.55
CA ALA A 126 20.15 3.65 8.91
C ALA A 126 19.40 2.54 9.64
N LYS A 127 20.13 1.51 10.09
CA LYS A 127 19.57 0.41 10.88
C LYS A 127 18.97 0.92 12.19
N LEU A 128 19.73 1.70 12.97
CA LEU A 128 19.26 2.24 14.24
C LEU A 128 18.02 3.11 14.07
N TYR A 129 17.99 3.96 13.03
CA TYR A 129 16.81 4.75 12.70
C TYR A 129 15.58 3.86 12.40
N LEU A 130 15.75 2.83 11.56
CA LEU A 130 14.67 1.92 11.20
C LEU A 130 14.20 1.06 12.38
N GLU A 131 15.10 0.63 13.26
CA GLU A 131 14.75 -0.12 14.48
C GLU A 131 13.94 0.74 15.46
N ASN A 132 14.29 2.02 15.60
CA ASN A 132 13.53 2.96 16.44
C ASN A 132 12.15 3.28 15.84
N LYS A 133 12.07 3.41 14.52
CA LYS A 133 10.83 3.80 13.82
C LYS A 133 9.87 2.64 13.59
N TYR A 134 10.40 1.44 13.36
CA TYR A 134 9.65 0.23 13.03
C TYR A 134 10.12 -0.93 13.93
N PRO A 135 9.48 -1.16 15.09
CA PRO A 135 9.88 -2.23 16.02
C PRO A 135 9.92 -3.64 15.40
N GLU A 136 9.18 -3.87 14.32
CA GLU A 136 9.16 -5.14 13.57
C GLU A 136 10.47 -5.40 12.81
N PHE A 137 11.23 -4.34 12.50
CA PHE A 137 12.49 -4.42 11.77
C PHE A 137 13.64 -4.99 12.61
N GLN A 138 13.55 -4.83 13.93
CA GLN A 138 14.58 -5.26 14.88
C GLN A 138 14.91 -6.75 14.69
N ARG A 139 16.21 -7.08 14.60
CA ARG A 139 16.77 -8.43 14.35
C ARG A 139 16.54 -9.03 12.95
N ASN A 140 15.58 -8.55 12.16
CA ASN A 140 15.36 -9.00 10.78
C ASN A 140 16.37 -8.36 9.83
N ASN A 141 16.57 -7.04 9.95
CA ASN A 141 17.37 -6.19 9.05
C ASN A 141 16.93 -6.19 7.56
N ASP A 142 15.95 -7.01 7.19
CA ASP A 142 15.30 -7.04 5.88
C ASP A 142 14.48 -5.75 5.65
N LEU A 143 14.88 -4.96 4.66
CA LEU A 143 14.30 -3.64 4.42
C LEU A 143 12.81 -3.69 4.07
N TYR A 144 12.35 -4.76 3.42
CA TYR A 144 10.93 -4.92 3.08
C TYR A 144 10.02 -4.93 4.32
N VAL A 145 10.53 -5.33 5.49
CA VAL A 145 9.79 -5.31 6.77
C VAL A 145 9.38 -3.88 7.12
N SER A 146 10.31 -2.93 7.02
CA SER A 146 10.02 -1.51 7.25
C SER A 146 9.04 -0.96 6.22
N PHE A 147 9.10 -1.42 4.97
CA PHE A 147 8.14 -1.03 3.94
C PHE A 147 6.72 -1.49 4.28
N ILE A 148 6.54 -2.72 4.79
CA ILE A 148 5.21 -3.21 5.22
C ILE A 148 4.66 -2.30 6.32
N SER A 149 5.44 -2.04 7.37
CA SER A 149 5.00 -1.15 8.47
C SER A 149 4.71 0.27 7.96
N LYS A 150 5.57 0.82 7.09
CA LYS A 150 5.34 2.13 6.48
C LYS A 150 4.07 2.16 5.63
N GLY A 151 3.85 1.15 4.79
CA GLY A 151 2.67 1.03 3.94
C GLY A 151 1.38 1.05 4.76
N LEU A 152 1.32 0.27 5.85
CA LEU A 152 0.17 0.25 6.77
C LEU A 152 -0.07 1.62 7.44
N ASN A 153 1.01 2.33 7.81
CA ASN A 153 0.92 3.65 8.41
C ASN A 153 0.43 4.72 7.43
N LEU A 154 0.68 4.55 6.13
CA LEU A 154 0.26 5.47 5.07
C LEU A 154 -1.23 5.33 4.69
N LEU A 155 -1.87 4.22 5.04
CA LEU A 155 -3.27 3.98 4.71
C LEU A 155 -4.24 4.82 5.55
N ASN A 156 -5.37 5.19 4.95
CA ASN A 156 -6.54 5.64 5.70
C ASN A 156 -7.28 4.45 6.37
N GLU A 157 -8.33 4.71 7.16
CA GLU A 157 -9.01 3.70 8.00
C GLU A 157 -9.60 2.50 7.23
N ASN A 158 -9.85 2.62 5.92
CA ASN A 158 -10.36 1.55 5.06
C ASN A 158 -9.42 1.20 3.91
N GLY A 159 -8.18 1.67 3.98
CA GLY A 159 -7.22 1.51 2.90
C GLY A 159 -6.73 0.07 2.76
N LEU A 160 -6.25 -0.26 1.56
CA LEU A 160 -5.69 -1.57 1.22
C LEU A 160 -4.19 -1.48 0.97
N LEU A 161 -3.43 -2.39 1.58
CA LEU A 161 -2.01 -2.61 1.29
C LEU A 161 -1.85 -3.94 0.55
N SER A 162 -1.13 -3.92 -0.58
CA SER A 162 -0.68 -5.16 -1.22
C SER A 162 0.74 -5.06 -1.74
N PHE A 163 1.62 -5.91 -1.22
CA PHE A 163 3.00 -6.01 -1.68
C PHE A 163 3.33 -7.40 -2.19
N ILE A 164 4.31 -7.43 -3.10
CA ILE A 164 5.10 -8.61 -3.39
C ILE A 164 6.32 -8.55 -2.48
N THR A 165 6.56 -9.57 -1.66
CA THR A 165 7.71 -9.62 -0.74
C THR A 165 8.33 -11.02 -0.72
N PRO A 166 9.52 -11.22 -0.14
CA PRO A 166 9.97 -12.55 0.20
C PRO A 166 8.93 -13.23 1.10
N ASN A 167 8.69 -14.53 0.92
CA ASN A 167 7.72 -15.27 1.73
C ASN A 167 8.26 -15.69 3.11
N THR A 168 9.51 -15.33 3.43
CA THR A 168 10.19 -15.68 4.69
C THR A 168 9.44 -15.18 5.91
N PHE A 169 8.75 -14.02 5.83
CA PHE A 169 7.98 -13.50 6.95
C PHE A 169 6.84 -14.40 7.39
N LEU A 170 6.32 -15.25 6.50
CA LEU A 170 5.18 -16.12 6.79
C LEU A 170 5.49 -17.14 7.91
N LYS A 171 6.75 -17.56 8.03
CA LYS A 171 7.16 -18.67 8.91
C LYS A 171 8.41 -18.39 9.74
N GLY A 172 9.29 -17.49 9.30
CA GLY A 172 10.57 -17.26 9.96
C GLY A 172 10.40 -16.74 11.39
N LEU A 173 11.24 -17.25 12.32
CA LEU A 173 11.17 -16.92 13.74
C LEU A 173 11.43 -15.43 14.01
N TYR A 174 12.34 -14.82 13.26
CA TYR A 174 12.68 -13.41 13.41
C TYR A 174 11.53 -12.46 13.01
N PHE A 175 10.55 -12.94 12.25
CA PHE A 175 9.40 -12.15 11.78
C PHE A 175 8.19 -12.21 12.72
N SER A 176 8.31 -12.77 13.93
CA SER A 176 7.19 -12.85 14.88
C SER A 176 6.56 -11.49 15.17
N LYS A 177 7.38 -10.46 15.44
CA LYS A 177 6.93 -9.08 15.66
C LYS A 177 6.17 -8.50 14.47
N LEU A 178 6.65 -8.76 13.26
CA LEU A 178 5.95 -8.34 12.04
C LEU A 178 4.58 -9.00 11.94
N ARG A 179 4.50 -10.31 12.19
CA ARG A 179 3.22 -11.03 12.16
C ARG A 179 2.28 -10.55 13.25
N GLU A 180 2.77 -10.29 14.47
CA GLU A 180 2.01 -9.65 15.55
C GLU A 180 1.46 -8.28 15.15
N ASN A 181 2.25 -7.47 14.43
CA ASN A 181 1.76 -6.19 13.92
C ASN A 181 0.67 -6.39 12.87
N ILE A 182 0.85 -7.31 11.93
CA ILE A 182 -0.14 -7.64 10.89
C ILE A 182 -1.46 -8.14 11.49
N LYS A 183 -1.44 -8.86 12.63
CA LYS A 183 -2.67 -9.33 13.32
C LYS A 183 -3.66 -8.22 13.66
N LYS A 184 -3.16 -7.00 13.86
CA LYS A 184 -3.99 -5.83 14.20
C LYS A 184 -4.87 -5.38 13.03
N TYR A 185 -4.56 -5.83 11.82
CA TYR A 185 -5.22 -5.43 10.57
C TYR A 185 -5.93 -6.60 9.91
N ASN A 186 -6.89 -6.32 9.03
CA ASN A 186 -7.62 -7.36 8.32
C ASN A 186 -6.80 -7.92 7.14
N LEU A 187 -5.93 -8.90 7.40
CA LEU A 187 -5.33 -9.73 6.36
C LEU A 187 -6.41 -10.56 5.63
N ILE A 188 -6.63 -10.24 4.35
CA ILE A 188 -7.68 -10.80 3.50
C ILE A 188 -7.17 -12.01 2.72
N GLU A 189 -5.98 -11.87 2.10
CA GLU A 189 -5.46 -12.87 1.18
C GLU A 189 -3.94 -12.98 1.25
N ILE A 190 -3.45 -14.21 1.08
CA ILE A 190 -2.04 -14.53 0.80
C ILE A 190 -1.97 -15.47 -0.40
N ILE A 191 -1.12 -15.11 -1.36
CA ILE A 191 -0.63 -15.99 -2.41
C ILE A 191 0.83 -16.30 -2.08
N ASP A 192 1.12 -17.49 -1.61
CA ASP A 192 2.47 -17.94 -1.26
C ASP A 192 2.98 -18.88 -2.34
N PHE A 193 3.92 -18.41 -3.17
CA PHE A 193 4.49 -19.19 -4.27
C PHE A 193 5.43 -20.31 -3.80
N LYS A 194 5.55 -20.54 -2.48
CA LYS A 194 6.33 -21.63 -1.88
C LYS A 194 7.78 -21.57 -2.34
N SER A 195 8.23 -22.58 -3.06
CA SER A 195 9.60 -22.70 -3.58
C SER A 195 9.67 -22.39 -5.08
N LYS A 196 8.62 -21.80 -5.66
CA LYS A 196 8.60 -21.37 -7.07
C LYS A 196 9.28 -20.02 -7.19
N LEU A 197 10.32 -19.95 -8.03
CA LEU A 197 10.93 -18.69 -8.44
C LEU A 197 10.02 -18.02 -9.47
N VAL A 198 9.39 -16.91 -9.08
CA VAL A 198 8.47 -16.15 -9.94
C VAL A 198 9.23 -15.14 -10.80
N PHE A 199 10.37 -14.66 -10.31
CA PHE A 199 11.25 -13.74 -11.03
C PHE A 199 12.44 -14.51 -11.59
N THR A 200 12.70 -14.42 -12.89
CA THR A 200 13.79 -15.14 -13.57
C THR A 200 15.16 -14.70 -13.07
N ASP A 201 15.28 -13.43 -12.71
CA ASP A 201 16.55 -12.79 -12.39
C ASP A 201 16.81 -12.69 -10.87
N ALA A 202 15.92 -13.26 -10.04
CA ALA A 202 16.03 -13.20 -8.59
C ALA A 202 15.83 -14.59 -7.94
N ASN A 203 16.82 -15.01 -7.16
CA ASN A 203 16.76 -16.25 -6.37
C ASN A 203 16.06 -16.01 -5.03
N VAL A 204 14.80 -15.57 -5.08
CA VAL A 204 14.00 -15.25 -3.90
C VAL A 204 12.61 -15.87 -4.04
N PHE A 205 12.20 -16.64 -3.04
CA PHE A 205 10.83 -17.12 -2.91
C PHE A 205 9.92 -16.02 -2.39
N THR A 206 8.81 -15.79 -3.09
CA THR A 206 7.96 -14.61 -2.86
C THR A 206 6.54 -14.99 -2.48
N SER A 207 5.86 -14.04 -1.86
CA SER A 207 4.43 -14.06 -1.66
C SER A 207 3.83 -12.70 -2.03
N VAL A 208 2.55 -12.73 -2.37
CA VAL A 208 1.70 -11.54 -2.46
C VAL A 208 0.69 -11.60 -1.34
N PHE A 209 0.40 -10.49 -0.68
CA PHE A 209 -0.65 -10.44 0.32
C PHE A 209 -1.52 -9.21 0.13
N LEU A 210 -2.73 -9.26 0.67
CA LEU A 210 -3.68 -8.16 0.71
C LEU A 210 -4.13 -7.94 2.15
N ILE A 211 -3.85 -6.76 2.69
CA ILE A 211 -4.25 -6.34 4.04
C ILE A 211 -5.15 -5.12 3.93
N SER A 212 -6.29 -5.14 4.60
CA SER A 212 -7.10 -3.95 4.83
C SER A 212 -6.79 -3.37 6.21
N LYS A 213 -6.70 -2.03 6.29
CA LYS A 213 -6.58 -1.32 7.57
C LYS A 213 -7.89 -1.34 8.38
N SER A 214 -9.01 -1.63 7.73
CA SER A 214 -10.30 -1.73 8.39
C SER A 214 -10.33 -2.84 9.44
N LYS A 215 -11.34 -2.79 10.33
CA LYS A 215 -11.57 -3.84 11.33
C LYS A 215 -11.68 -5.20 10.65
N VAL A 216 -11.22 -6.23 11.35
CA VAL A 216 -11.33 -7.63 10.90
C VAL A 216 -12.81 -7.98 10.72
N THR A 217 -13.19 -8.31 9.48
CA THR A 217 -14.57 -8.67 9.12
C THR A 217 -14.78 -10.17 8.92
N SER A 218 -13.68 -10.94 8.83
CA SER A 218 -13.69 -12.38 8.59
C SER A 218 -12.69 -13.09 9.50
N ASN A 219 -13.08 -14.26 10.00
CA ASN A 219 -12.18 -15.16 10.71
C ASN A 219 -11.32 -16.02 9.78
N ASP A 220 -11.56 -15.97 8.47
CA ASP A 220 -10.81 -16.73 7.47
C ASP A 220 -9.96 -15.84 6.57
N ILE A 221 -8.77 -16.33 6.24
CA ILE A 221 -7.83 -15.75 5.28
C ILE A 221 -7.88 -16.59 4.01
N LYS A 222 -8.01 -15.94 2.85
CA LYS A 222 -7.85 -16.61 1.55
C LYS A 222 -6.39 -16.97 1.35
N PHE A 223 -6.13 -18.22 1.00
CA PHE A 223 -4.79 -18.73 0.79
C PHE A 223 -4.68 -19.43 -0.55
N LYS A 224 -3.63 -19.09 -1.30
CA LYS A 224 -3.33 -19.67 -2.60
C LYS A 224 -1.86 -20.01 -2.69
N THR A 225 -1.53 -21.03 -3.47
CA THR A 225 -0.14 -21.44 -3.74
C THR A 225 0.35 -20.97 -5.11
N ASP A 226 -0.55 -20.49 -5.95
CA ASP A 226 -0.27 -19.89 -7.26
C ASP A 226 -1.42 -18.93 -7.63
N ILE A 227 -1.23 -18.06 -8.62
CA ILE A 227 -2.27 -17.15 -9.12
C ILE A 227 -3.47 -17.95 -9.64
N ASN A 228 -3.24 -19.11 -10.26
CA ASN A 228 -4.29 -19.94 -10.83
C ASN A 228 -4.73 -21.10 -9.93
N SER A 229 -4.19 -21.20 -8.71
CA SER A 229 -4.59 -22.29 -7.80
C SER A 229 -5.99 -22.05 -7.24
N ASN A 230 -6.64 -23.14 -6.82
CA ASN A 230 -7.88 -23.05 -6.04
C ASN A 230 -7.63 -22.26 -4.74
N ILE A 231 -8.65 -21.52 -4.31
CA ILE A 231 -8.63 -20.79 -3.04
C ILE A 231 -8.84 -21.79 -1.91
N GLN A 232 -7.95 -21.73 -0.92
CA GLN A 232 -8.10 -22.38 0.38
C GLN A 232 -8.48 -21.31 1.41
N PHE A 233 -9.25 -21.69 2.43
CA PHE A 233 -9.57 -20.81 3.54
C PHE A 233 -8.83 -21.30 4.78
N ILE A 234 -8.02 -20.43 5.37
CA ILE A 234 -7.27 -20.72 6.59
C ILE A 234 -7.85 -19.89 7.72
N SER A 235 -8.24 -20.54 8.81
CA SER A 235 -8.72 -19.85 10.00
C SER A 235 -7.61 -18.98 10.59
N ARG A 236 -7.92 -17.70 10.79
CA ARG A 236 -7.03 -16.70 11.41
C ARG A 236 -6.60 -17.11 12.82
N LEU A 237 -7.49 -17.77 13.58
CA LEU A 237 -7.24 -18.25 14.95
C LEU A 237 -6.24 -19.41 15.00
N ASN A 238 -6.22 -20.24 13.95
CA ASN A 238 -5.40 -21.46 13.89
C ASN A 238 -4.23 -21.34 12.90
N SER A 239 -4.07 -20.20 12.23
CA SER A 239 -3.02 -20.03 11.24
C SER A 239 -1.66 -19.99 11.93
N GLU A 240 -0.78 -20.95 11.63
CA GLU A 240 0.62 -20.94 12.11
C GLU A 240 1.36 -19.64 11.74
N PHE A 241 0.90 -18.97 10.68
CA PHE A 241 1.28 -17.61 10.33
C PHE A 241 1.01 -16.63 11.48
N LEU A 242 -0.19 -16.63 12.06
CA LEU A 242 -0.55 -15.75 13.19
C LEU A 242 -0.36 -16.41 14.56
N VAL A 243 0.21 -17.60 14.68
CA VAL A 243 0.54 -18.15 15.98
C VAL A 243 1.99 -17.81 16.30
N THR A 244 2.17 -17.03 17.36
CA THR A 244 3.47 -16.93 18.02
C THR A 244 3.66 -18.26 18.72
N ASN A 245 4.63 -19.08 18.29
CA ASN A 245 5.11 -20.15 19.16
C ASN A 245 5.64 -19.45 20.42
N SER A 246 4.82 -19.46 21.46
CA SER A 246 5.15 -19.07 22.84
C SER A 246 6.19 -20.02 23.41
#